data_AF-A0A7W1TY55-F1
#
_entry.id   AF-A0A7W1TY55-F1
#
_cell.length_a   1.000
_cell.length_b   1.000
_cell.length_c   1.000
_cell.angle_alpha   90.00
_cell.angle_beta   90.00
_cell.angle_gamma   90.00
#
_symmetry.space_group_name_H-M   'P 1'
#
loop_
_entity.id
_entity.type
_entity.pdbx_description
1 polymer ?
#
loop_
_entity_poly.entity_id
_entity_poly.type
_entity_poly.pdbx_seq_one_letter_code
_entity_poly.pdbx_strand_id
1 'polypeptide(L)'
;PIEFVSTIIVRPFSLAVRLFANMLAGHLLLVSFIVITAATFTLSLSLVIWPVSFALLVALTGFEVLVSVLQAFIFTILTAVYIAGAMHPEH
;
A
#
# COMPACT_ATOMS: atom_id res chain seq x y z
N PRO A 1 -13.42 5.42 27.96
CA PRO A 1 -13.38 3.94 27.96
C PRO A 1 -13.55 3.30 26.56
N ILE A 2 -14.50 3.77 25.74
CA ILE A 2 -14.69 3.27 24.35
C ILE A 2 -13.90 4.08 23.30
N GLU A 3 -13.73 5.39 23.47
CA GLU A 3 -12.95 6.24 22.56
C GLU A 3 -11.43 5.95 22.61
N PHE A 4 -10.93 5.56 23.77
CA PHE A 4 -9.53 5.23 23.96
C PHE A 4 -9.19 3.93 23.21
N VAL A 5 -9.96 2.86 23.42
CA VAL A 5 -9.79 1.60 22.68
C VAL A 5 -10.02 1.79 21.17
N SER A 6 -11.03 2.58 20.79
CA SER A 6 -11.31 2.86 19.38
C SER A 6 -10.17 3.65 18.72
N THR A 7 -9.68 4.73 19.34
CA THR A 7 -8.58 5.53 18.76
C THR A 7 -7.26 4.76 18.74
N ILE A 8 -6.99 3.95 19.76
CA ILE A 8 -5.74 3.22 19.93
C ILE A 8 -5.67 1.96 19.07
N ILE A 9 -6.78 1.27 18.80
CA ILE A 9 -6.79 0.04 17.99
C ILE A 9 -7.29 0.28 16.57
N VAL A 10 -8.35 1.07 16.39
CA VAL A 10 -9.01 1.23 15.08
C VAL A 10 -8.16 2.08 14.12
N ARG A 11 -7.44 3.11 14.59
CA ARG A 11 -6.51 3.88 13.74
C ARG A 11 -5.36 3.02 13.19
N PRO A 12 -4.56 2.33 14.03
CA PRO A 12 -3.49 1.47 13.54
C PRO A 12 -4.01 0.29 12.72
N PHE A 13 -5.17 -0.30 13.07
CA PHE A 13 -5.78 -1.34 12.24
C PHE A 13 -6.18 -0.81 10.86
N SER A 14 -6.78 0.38 10.78
CA SER A 14 -7.12 1.03 9.52
C SER A 14 -5.89 1.38 8.68
N LEU A 15 -4.77 1.74 9.32
CA LEU A 15 -3.46 1.91 8.68
C LEU A 15 -2.88 0.59 8.15
N ALA A 16 -2.97 -0.50 8.93
CA ALA A 16 -2.52 -1.83 8.52
C ALA A 16 -3.30 -2.35 7.30
N VAL A 17 -4.62 -2.17 7.28
CA VAL A 17 -5.46 -2.48 6.11
C VAL A 17 -5.06 -1.62 4.90
N ARG A 18 -4.73 -0.35 5.09
CA ARG A 18 -4.21 0.54 4.03
C ARG A 18 -2.88 0.04 3.47
N LEU A 19 -1.94 -0.36 4.32
CA LEU A 19 -0.64 -0.90 3.90
C LEU A 19 -0.83 -2.22 3.14
N PHE A 20 -1.69 -3.11 3.64
CA PHE A 20 -2.04 -4.36 2.99
C PHE A 20 -2.67 -4.12 1.61
N ALA A 21 -3.61 -3.18 1.51
CA ALA A 21 -4.23 -2.80 0.25
C ALA A 21 -3.22 -2.26 -0.76
N ASN A 22 -2.26 -1.43 -0.33
CA ASN A 22 -1.20 -0.91 -1.21
C ASN A 22 -0.24 -2.01 -1.70
N MET A 23 0.12 -2.97 -0.84
CA MET A 23 0.93 -4.13 -1.24
C MET A 23 0.18 -5.08 -2.17
N LEU A 24 -1.11 -5.30 -1.90
CA LEU A 24 -2.01 -6.11 -2.73
C LEU A 24 -2.23 -5.46 -4.11
N ALA A 25 -2.42 -4.14 -4.16
CA ALA A 25 -2.61 -3.39 -5.40
C ALA A 25 -1.44 -3.58 -6.37
N GLY A 26 -0.20 -3.42 -5.90
CA GLY A 26 0.99 -3.70 -6.71
C GLY A 26 1.05 -5.14 -7.23
N HIS A 27 0.64 -6.12 -6.43
CA HIS A 27 0.59 -7.53 -6.84
C HIS A 27 -0.50 -7.80 -7.88
N LEU A 28 -1.71 -7.31 -7.65
CA LEU A 28 -2.84 -7.39 -8.60
C LEU A 28 -2.53 -6.69 -9.93
N LEU A 29 -1.74 -5.62 -9.86
CA LEU A 29 -1.31 -4.84 -11.00
C LEU A 29 -0.29 -5.61 -11.85
N LEU A 30 0.67 -6.32 -11.25
CA LEU A 30 1.55 -7.25 -11.98
C LEU A 30 0.75 -8.35 -12.68
N VAL A 31 -0.23 -8.94 -11.99
CA VAL A 31 -1.11 -9.96 -12.56
C VAL A 31 -1.93 -9.40 -13.72
N SER A 32 -2.52 -8.21 -13.57
CA SER A 32 -3.32 -7.60 -14.63
C SER A 32 -2.46 -7.26 -15.86
N PHE A 33 -1.21 -6.84 -15.66
CA PHE A 33 -0.27 -6.60 -16.75
C PHE A 33 0.03 -7.87 -17.54
N ILE A 34 0.28 -9.01 -16.87
CA ILE A 34 0.50 -10.30 -17.53
C ILE A 34 -0.73 -10.70 -18.36
N VAL A 35 -1.94 -10.56 -17.78
CA VAL A 35 -3.20 -10.88 -18.47
C VAL A 35 -3.42 -10.00 -19.69
N ILE A 36 -3.21 -8.69 -19.56
CA ILE A 36 -3.37 -7.72 -20.66
C ILE A 36 -2.32 -7.98 -21.76
N THR A 37 -1.09 -8.38 -21.38
CA THR A 37 -0.01 -8.75 -22.31
C THR A 37 -0.40 -9.97 -23.12
N ALA A 38 -0.83 -11.02 -22.44
CA ALA A 38 -1.30 -12.23 -23.08
C ALA A 38 -2.48 -11.96 -24.02
N ALA A 39 -3.45 -11.14 -23.58
CA ALA A 39 -4.62 -10.79 -24.39
C ALA A 39 -4.26 -9.95 -25.62
N THR A 40 -3.39 -8.96 -25.48
CA THR A 40 -3.07 -8.04 -26.59
C THR A 40 -2.11 -8.65 -27.60
N PHE A 41 -1.27 -9.61 -27.19
CA PHE A 41 -0.46 -10.41 -28.10
C PHE A 41 -1.32 -11.15 -29.14
N THR A 42 -2.54 -11.54 -28.78
CA THR A 42 -3.48 -12.20 -29.70
C THR A 42 -4.17 -11.23 -30.66
N LEU A 43 -4.23 -9.93 -30.33
CA LEU A 43 -5.03 -8.94 -31.07
C LEU A 43 -4.23 -8.16 -32.13
N SER A 44 -2.91 -8.35 -32.25
CA SER A 44 -2.00 -7.67 -33.18
C SER A 44 -2.06 -6.13 -33.18
N LEU A 45 -2.76 -5.53 -32.21
CA LEU A 45 -2.95 -4.09 -32.11
C LEU A 45 -1.92 -3.51 -31.12
N SER A 46 -1.01 -2.73 -31.71
CA SER A 46 -0.19 -1.69 -31.05
C SER A 46 1.04 -2.12 -30.26
N LEU A 47 2.15 -2.29 -30.98
CA LEU A 47 3.51 -2.33 -30.42
C LEU A 47 3.92 -1.03 -29.69
N VAL A 48 3.21 0.09 -29.92
CA VAL A 48 3.60 1.43 -29.47
C VAL A 48 2.85 1.88 -28.21
N ILE A 49 1.57 1.51 -28.06
CA ILE A 49 0.78 1.87 -26.86
C ILE A 49 1.26 1.06 -25.64
N TRP A 50 1.71 -0.17 -25.89
CA TRP A 50 2.26 -1.09 -24.89
C TRP A 50 3.37 -0.51 -23.99
N PRO A 51 4.51 -0.06 -24.54
CA PRO A 51 5.62 0.43 -23.74
C PRO A 51 5.29 1.72 -22.97
N VAL A 52 4.43 2.59 -23.53
CA VAL A 52 4.04 3.85 -22.86
C VAL A 52 3.16 3.58 -21.64
N SER A 53 2.12 2.74 -21.79
CA SER A 53 1.28 2.35 -20.67
C SER A 53 2.08 1.60 -19.61
N PHE A 54 3.02 0.75 -20.01
CA PHE A 54 3.93 0.05 -19.09
C PHE A 54 4.83 1.01 -18.30
N ALA A 55 5.45 1.99 -18.96
CA ALA A 55 6.32 2.96 -18.30
C ALA A 55 5.56 3.80 -17.26
N LEU A 56 4.35 4.26 -17.60
CA LEU A 56 3.49 5.00 -16.69
C LEU A 56 3.07 4.14 -15.48
N LEU A 57 2.74 2.88 -15.73
CA LEU A 57 2.34 1.92 -14.71
C LEU A 57 3.47 1.65 -13.71
N VAL A 58 4.70 1.41 -14.20
CA VAL A 58 5.89 1.22 -13.36
C VAL A 58 6.17 2.48 -12.53
N ALA A 59 6.05 3.67 -13.13
CA ALA A 59 6.23 4.94 -12.41
C ALA A 59 5.21 5.12 -11.28
N LEU A 60 3.92 4.85 -11.53
CA LEU A 60 2.87 4.94 -10.52
C LEU A 60 3.03 3.87 -9.42
N THR A 61 3.42 2.66 -9.79
CA THR A 61 3.70 1.58 -8.82
C THR A 61 4.87 1.96 -7.91
N GLY A 62 5.94 2.54 -8.46
CA GLY A 62 7.05 3.06 -7.67
C GLY A 62 6.63 4.16 -6.69
N PHE A 63 5.75 5.06 -7.13
CA PHE A 63 5.17 6.08 -6.26
C PHE A 63 4.31 5.48 -5.14
N GLU A 64 3.50 4.46 -5.43
CA GLU A 64 2.69 3.75 -4.44
C GLU A 64 3.55 3.04 -3.39
N VAL A 65 4.65 2.39 -3.82
CA VAL A 65 5.62 1.77 -2.91
C VAL A 65 6.24 2.81 -1.99
N LEU A 66 6.63 3.98 -2.50
CA LEU A 66 7.15 5.07 -1.66
C LEU A 66 6.14 5.53 -0.60
N VAL A 67 4.88 5.71 -0.97
CA VAL A 67 3.80 6.05 -0.03
C VAL A 67 3.56 4.94 0.99
N SER A 68 3.67 3.66 0.57
CA SER A 68 3.51 2.52 1.47
C SER A 68 4.58 2.47 2.56
N VAL A 69 5.85 2.76 2.22
CA VAL A 69 6.95 2.82 3.20
C VAL A 69 6.71 3.94 4.20
N LEU A 70 6.27 5.11 3.73
CA LEU A 70 5.93 6.23 4.61
C LEU A 70 4.80 5.86 5.58
N GLN A 71 3.78 5.13 5.14
CA GLN A 71 2.70 4.68 6.03
C GLN A 71 3.15 3.64 7.05
N ALA A 72 4.00 2.70 6.66
CA ALA A 72 4.60 1.73 7.59
C ALA A 72 5.45 2.43 8.67
N PHE A 73 6.19 3.48 8.28
CA PHE A 73 6.97 4.30 9.20
C PHE A 73 6.09 5.01 10.23
N ILE A 74 5.02 5.68 9.79
CA ILE A 74 4.07 6.37 10.68
C ILE A 74 3.43 5.37 11.65
N PHE A 75 3.02 4.20 11.17
CA PHE A 75 2.47 3.14 12.01
C PHE A 75 3.46 2.69 13.10
N THR A 76 4.72 2.48 12.73
CA THR A 76 5.76 2.04 13.67
C THR A 76 6.03 3.10 14.73
N ILE A 77 6.10 4.38 14.36
CA ILE A 77 6.26 5.49 15.31
C ILE A 77 5.07 5.60 16.25
N LEU A 78 3.83 5.55 15.73
CA LEU A 78 2.63 5.64 16.58
C LEU A 78 2.56 4.46 17.56
N THR A 79 2.95 3.27 17.11
CA THR A 79 3.03 2.08 17.95
C THR A 79 4.11 2.23 19.02
N ALA A 80 5.28 2.74 18.68
CA ALA A 80 6.36 2.98 19.64
C ALA A 80 5.96 4.02 20.71
N VAL A 81 5.32 5.12 20.31
CA VAL A 81 4.78 6.13 21.23
C VAL A 81 3.70 5.54 22.14
N TYR A 82 2.82 4.69 21.61
CA TYR A 82 1.81 4.02 22.40
C TYR A 82 2.41 3.05 23.43
N ILE A 83 3.39 2.23 23.01
CA ILE A 83 4.10 1.31 23.90
C ILE A 83 4.83 2.10 24.99
N ALA A 84 5.50 3.20 24.64
CA ALA A 84 6.19 4.06 25.60
C ALA A 84 5.23 4.69 26.63
N GLY A 85 4.05 5.16 26.18
CA GLY A 85 3.01 5.68 27.06
C GLY A 85 2.38 4.61 27.96
N ALA A 86 2.25 3.37 27.49
CA ALA A 86 1.75 2.25 28.30
C ALA A 86 2.79 1.75 29.34
N MET A 87 4.09 1.96 29.09
CA MET A 87 5.18 1.56 29.98
C MET A 87 5.47 2.55 31.12
N HIS A 88 5.02 3.79 31.00
CA HIS A 88 5.06 4.78 32.09
C HIS A 88 3.64 4.92 32.64
N PRO A 89 3.18 4.04 33.56
CA PRO A 89 2.01 4.39 34.34
C PRO A 89 2.38 5.67 35.08
N GLU A 90 1.71 6.77 34.72
CA GLU A 90 1.75 8.01 35.48
C GLU A 90 1.57 7.68 36.97
N HIS A 91 2.68 7.74 37.71
CA HIS A 91 2.77 7.75 39.14
C HIS A 91 3.61 8.96 39.52
#